data_AF-A0A9Q3DKG5-F1
#
_entry.id   AF-A0A9Q3DKG5-F1
#
_cell.length_a   1.000
_cell.length_b   1.000
_cell.length_c   1.000
_cell.angle_alpha   90.00
_cell.angle_beta   90.00
_cell.angle_gamma   90.00
#
_symmetry.space_group_name_H-M   'P 1'
#
loop_
_entity.id
_entity.type
_entity.pdbx_description
1 polymer ?
#
loop_
_entity_poly.entity_id
_entity_poly.type
_entity_poly.pdbx_seq_one_letter_code
_entity_poly.pdbx_strand_id
1 'polypeptide(L)'
;MAEETGHGGRVKHPKVQQWYWIWQKTISFENGKSSVEKDPYEWCLRQSKRLKAIDSQMNAQMSNHKPLKKIPGELDHAVKFRCNQSCTLDEIANTLHDVRKIKNIGKHSP
;
A
#
# COMPACT_ATOMS: atom_id res chain seq x y z
N MET A 1 -6.98 24.79 -55.25
CA MET A 1 -5.84 24.05 -54.67
C MET A 1 -6.14 23.91 -53.19
N ALA A 2 -6.37 22.69 -52.74
CA ALA A 2 -6.90 22.40 -51.41
C ALA A 2 -5.83 22.61 -50.32
N GLU A 3 -6.28 23.19 -49.22
CA GLU A 3 -5.56 23.39 -47.98
C GLU A 3 -5.27 22.04 -47.30
N GLU A 4 -4.05 21.82 -46.83
CA GLU A 4 -3.78 20.71 -45.91
C GLU A 4 -3.22 21.25 -44.58
N THR A 5 -4.10 21.20 -43.59
CA THR A 5 -3.89 21.51 -42.18
C THR A 5 -3.13 20.36 -41.53
N GLY A 6 -1.81 20.50 -41.38
CA GLY A 6 -0.97 19.53 -40.65
C GLY A 6 -1.15 19.64 -39.13
N HIS A 7 -2.05 18.82 -38.58
CA HIS A 7 -2.25 18.64 -37.14
C HIS A 7 -0.95 18.21 -36.44
N GLY A 8 -0.45 19.04 -35.52
CA GLY A 8 0.62 18.70 -34.59
C GLY A 8 0.19 17.62 -33.59
N GLY A 9 0.23 16.36 -34.02
CA GLY A 9 0.03 15.20 -33.16
C GLY A 9 1.10 15.13 -32.07
N ARG A 10 0.74 15.49 -30.85
CA ARG A 10 1.60 15.37 -29.65
C ARG A 10 1.93 13.90 -29.43
N VAL A 11 3.10 13.46 -29.91
CA VAL A 11 3.59 12.09 -29.73
C VAL A 11 3.81 11.86 -28.22
N LYS A 12 2.83 11.23 -27.56
CA LYS A 12 2.96 10.90 -26.14
C LYS A 12 3.95 9.75 -26.01
N HIS A 13 5.21 10.06 -25.72
CA HIS A 13 6.24 9.06 -25.47
C HIS A 13 5.78 8.06 -24.39
N PRO A 14 5.68 6.76 -24.70
CA PRO A 14 5.14 5.74 -23.79
C PRO A 14 5.96 5.61 -22.50
N LYS A 15 7.28 5.86 -22.58
CA LYS A 15 8.19 5.83 -21.41
C LYS A 15 7.86 6.93 -20.38
N VAL A 16 7.42 8.11 -20.82
CA VAL A 16 7.09 9.22 -19.91
C VAL A 16 5.79 8.96 -19.16
N GLN A 17 4.80 8.34 -19.82
CA GLN A 17 3.54 7.95 -19.18
C GLN A 17 3.74 6.84 -18.15
N GLN A 18 4.61 5.87 -18.43
CA GLN A 18 4.95 4.80 -17.49
C GLN A 18 5.63 5.36 -16.23
N TRP A 19 6.62 6.24 -16.39
CA TRP A 19 7.30 6.90 -15.28
C TRP A 19 6.36 7.73 -14.41
N TYR A 20 5.48 8.52 -15.04
CA TYR A 20 4.48 9.31 -14.32
C TYR A 20 3.52 8.42 -13.52
N TRP A 21 3.07 7.30 -14.09
CA TRP A 21 2.19 6.34 -13.42
C TRP A 21 2.89 5.64 -12.23
N ILE A 22 4.14 5.20 -12.39
CA ILE A 22 4.93 4.62 -11.30
C ILE A 22 5.11 5.66 -10.19
N TRP A 23 5.46 6.90 -10.53
CA TRP A 23 5.58 7.99 -9.57
C TRP A 23 4.28 8.23 -8.79
N GLN A 24 3.14 8.29 -9.47
CA GLN A 24 1.83 8.41 -8.81
C GLN A 24 1.54 7.26 -7.83
N LYS A 25 1.90 6.02 -8.19
CA LYS A 25 1.74 4.85 -7.30
C LYS A 25 2.66 4.94 -6.09
N THR A 26 3.92 5.35 -6.27
CA THR A 26 4.89 5.57 -5.20
C THR A 26 4.39 6.62 -4.22
N ILE A 27 4.01 7.81 -4.70
CA ILE A 27 3.44 8.87 -3.87
C ILE A 27 2.17 8.40 -3.14
N SER A 28 1.31 7.62 -3.80
CA SER A 28 0.11 7.05 -3.18
C SER A 28 0.42 6.06 -2.04
N PHE A 29 1.51 5.29 -2.16
CA PHE A 29 2.00 4.42 -1.10
C PHE A 29 2.64 5.25 0.02
N GLU A 30 3.44 6.26 -0.32
CA GLU A 30 4.13 7.10 0.66
C GLU A 30 3.17 7.90 1.54
N ASN A 31 2.12 8.45 0.93
CA ASN A 31 1.04 9.19 1.59
C ASN A 31 -0.03 8.27 2.20
N GLY A 32 0.00 6.98 1.88
CA GLY A 32 -0.94 5.98 2.38
C GLY A 32 -0.67 5.63 3.85
N LYS A 33 -0.93 6.56 4.77
CA LYS A 33 -0.95 6.24 6.20
C LYS A 33 -2.13 5.32 6.49
N SER A 34 -1.94 4.34 7.37
CA SER A 34 -3.06 3.58 7.89
C SER A 34 -3.90 4.50 8.77
N SER A 35 -5.12 4.84 8.33
CA SER A 35 -6.12 5.32 9.28
C SER A 35 -6.64 4.08 10.01
N VAL A 36 -6.31 3.98 11.30
CA VAL A 36 -6.60 2.85 12.19
C VAL A 36 -8.10 2.51 12.26
N GLU A 37 -8.96 3.38 11.72
CA GLU A 37 -10.40 3.22 11.66
C GLU A 37 -10.89 2.27 10.55
N LYS A 38 -10.15 2.13 9.43
CA LYS A 38 -10.55 1.30 8.28
C LYS A 38 -10.10 -0.16 8.43
N ASP A 39 -10.69 -1.05 7.63
CA ASP A 39 -10.38 -2.48 7.63
C ASP A 39 -8.87 -2.72 7.35
N PRO A 40 -8.14 -3.32 8.31
CA PRO A 40 -6.68 -3.45 8.21
C PRO A 40 -6.27 -4.43 7.11
N TYR A 41 -7.09 -5.46 6.83
CA TYR A 41 -6.85 -6.39 5.74
C TYR A 41 -6.92 -5.70 4.39
N GLU A 42 -7.98 -4.92 4.17
CA GLU A 42 -8.17 -4.17 2.93
C GLU A 42 -7.05 -3.14 2.72
N TRP A 43 -6.64 -2.45 3.77
CA TRP A 43 -5.54 -1.49 3.69
C TRP A 43 -4.21 -2.19 3.34
N CYS A 44 -3.86 -3.26 4.04
CA CYS A 44 -2.66 -4.06 3.77
C CYS A 44 -2.67 -4.57 2.31
N LEU A 45 -3.80 -5.13 1.84
CA LEU A 45 -3.97 -5.60 0.47
C LEU A 45 -3.79 -4.49 -0.56
N ARG A 46 -4.35 -3.30 -0.32
CA ARG A 46 -4.20 -2.14 -1.22
C ARG A 46 -2.74 -1.68 -1.29
N GLN A 47 -2.02 -1.62 -0.17
CA GLN A 47 -0.61 -1.23 -0.17
C GLN A 47 0.27 -2.29 -0.85
N SER A 48 0.05 -3.59 -0.60
CA SER A 48 0.80 -4.66 -1.26
C SER A 48 0.55 -4.68 -2.78
N LYS A 49 -0.68 -4.43 -3.24
CA LYS A 49 -1.00 -4.29 -4.67
C LYS A 49 -0.30 -3.08 -5.30
N ARG A 50 -0.26 -1.93 -4.61
CA ARG A 50 0.48 -0.74 -5.08
C ARG A 50 1.97 -1.00 -5.18
N LEU A 51 2.53 -1.66 -4.17
CA LEU A 51 3.93 -2.07 -4.13
C LEU A 51 4.29 -3.00 -5.30
N LYS A 52 3.50 -4.04 -5.57
CA LYS A 52 3.68 -4.92 -6.73
C LYS A 52 3.50 -4.20 -8.08
N ALA A 53 2.68 -3.16 -8.12
CA ALA A 53 2.50 -2.33 -9.32
C ALA A 53 3.70 -1.38 -9.56
N ILE A 54 4.40 -0.97 -8.50
CA ILE A 54 5.63 -0.15 -8.59
C ILE A 54 6.82 -1.03 -8.97
N ASP A 55 6.92 -2.21 -8.37
CA ASP A 55 7.98 -3.19 -8.61
C ASP A 55 7.37 -4.60 -8.68
N SER A 56 7.26 -5.11 -9.91
CA SER A 56 6.67 -6.42 -10.20
C SER A 56 7.57 -7.58 -9.77
N GLN A 57 8.86 -7.34 -9.53
CA GLN A 57 9.80 -8.35 -9.04
C GLN A 57 9.88 -8.39 -7.51
N MET A 58 9.14 -7.52 -6.82
CA MET A 58 9.14 -7.49 -5.37
C MET A 58 8.56 -8.77 -4.78
N ASN A 59 9.35 -9.41 -3.92
CA ASN A 59 8.92 -10.64 -3.27
C ASN A 59 7.74 -10.39 -2.31
N ALA A 60 6.96 -11.44 -2.06
CA ALA A 60 5.76 -11.38 -1.24
C ALA A 60 6.06 -10.84 0.17
N GLN A 61 7.13 -11.30 0.82
CA GLN A 61 7.56 -10.84 2.13
C GLN A 61 7.81 -9.33 2.15
N MET A 62 8.58 -8.77 1.21
CA MET A 62 8.80 -7.32 1.12
C MET A 62 7.50 -6.55 0.89
N SER A 63 6.61 -7.07 0.04
CA SER A 63 5.33 -6.42 -0.24
C SER A 63 4.35 -6.45 0.95
N ASN A 64 4.51 -7.41 1.87
CA ASN A 64 3.69 -7.58 3.06
C ASN A 64 4.24 -6.76 4.26
N HIS A 65 5.57 -6.67 4.40
CA HIS A 65 6.23 -5.99 5.52
C HIS A 65 6.49 -4.49 5.29
N LYS A 66 6.67 -4.04 4.05
CA LYS A 66 6.84 -2.59 3.75
C LYS A 66 5.65 -1.73 4.23
N PRO A 67 4.38 -2.16 4.09
CA PRO A 67 3.25 -1.44 4.65
C PRO A 67 3.34 -1.26 6.18
N LEU A 68 3.95 -2.18 6.93
CA LEU A 68 4.07 -2.08 8.39
C LEU A 68 4.85 -0.84 8.85
N LYS A 69 5.71 -0.28 8.00
CA LYS A 69 6.39 1.00 8.29
C LYS A 69 5.45 2.22 8.23
N LYS A 70 4.20 2.05 7.80
CA LYS A 70 3.18 3.10 7.63
C LYS A 70 2.04 3.01 8.66
N ILE A 71 2.11 2.06 9.59
CA ILE A 71 1.22 1.95 10.75
C ILE A 71 1.91 2.52 12.01
N PRO A 72 1.15 2.94 13.03
CA PRO A 72 1.69 3.31 14.34
C PRO A 72 2.67 2.26 14.91
N GLY A 73 3.74 2.72 15.55
CA GLY A 73 4.84 1.86 16.02
C GLY A 73 4.41 0.72 16.95
N GLU A 74 3.37 0.92 17.75
CA GLU A 74 2.81 -0.15 18.60
C GLU A 74 2.18 -1.29 17.79
N LEU A 75 1.54 -0.98 16.66
CA LEU A 75 0.96 -1.98 15.76
C LEU A 75 2.06 -2.69 14.96
N ASP A 76 3.09 -1.97 14.52
CA ASP A 76 4.29 -2.57 13.91
C ASP A 76 4.98 -3.54 14.87
N HIS A 77 5.12 -3.15 16.14
CA HIS A 77 5.72 -3.99 17.15
C HIS A 77 4.87 -5.23 17.46
N ALA A 78 3.53 -5.08 17.55
CA ALA A 78 2.64 -6.20 17.79
C ALA A 78 2.63 -7.21 16.63
N VAL A 79 2.69 -6.73 15.38
CA VAL A 79 2.86 -7.61 14.22
C VAL A 79 4.22 -8.29 14.27
N LYS A 80 5.32 -7.59 14.48
CA LYS A 80 6.66 -8.22 14.57
C LYS A 80 6.80 -9.22 15.73
N PHE A 81 6.07 -9.02 16.81
CA PHE A 81 6.07 -9.91 17.96
C PHE A 81 5.28 -11.20 17.71
N ARG A 82 4.21 -11.14 16.92
CA ARG A 82 3.30 -12.28 16.67
C ARG A 82 3.48 -12.94 15.31
N CYS A 83 4.07 -12.23 14.35
CA CYS A 83 4.31 -12.68 12.99
C CYS A 83 5.81 -12.79 12.71
N ASN A 84 6.23 -13.93 12.16
CA ASN A 84 7.59 -14.13 11.67
C ASN A 84 7.79 -13.48 10.28
N GLN A 85 9.02 -13.50 9.75
CA GLN A 85 9.32 -12.90 8.45
C GLN A 85 8.56 -13.57 7.29
N SER A 86 8.16 -14.84 7.45
CA SER A 86 7.38 -15.59 6.46
C SER A 86 5.87 -15.34 6.55
N CYS A 87 5.39 -14.50 7.47
CA CYS A 87 3.96 -14.30 7.63
C CYS A 87 3.30 -13.73 6.37
N THR A 88 2.16 -14.32 6.09
CA THR A 88 1.26 -13.94 5.03
C THR A 88 0.58 -12.62 5.34
N LEU A 89 0.03 -12.00 4.30
CA LEU A 89 -0.77 -10.78 4.45
C LEU A 89 -1.97 -10.99 5.39
N ASP A 90 -2.55 -12.19 5.38
CA ASP A 90 -3.69 -12.58 6.20
C ASP A 90 -3.32 -12.63 7.69
N GLU A 91 -2.21 -13.28 8.04
CA GLU A 91 -1.70 -13.34 9.41
C GLU A 91 -1.39 -11.94 9.97
N ILE A 92 -0.78 -11.09 9.14
CA ILE A 92 -0.48 -9.70 9.49
C ILE A 92 -1.78 -8.92 9.73
N ALA A 93 -2.75 -9.04 8.83
CA ALA A 93 -4.03 -8.34 8.95
C ALA A 93 -4.85 -8.82 10.16
N ASN A 94 -4.89 -10.13 10.41
CA ASN A 94 -5.52 -10.72 11.59
C ASN A 94 -4.88 -10.20 12.88
N THR A 95 -3.54 -10.11 12.91
CA THR A 95 -2.82 -9.53 14.04
C THR A 95 -3.18 -8.06 14.27
N LEU A 96 -3.24 -7.25 13.21
CA LEU A 96 -3.65 -5.85 13.30
C LEU A 96 -5.09 -5.71 13.81
N HIS A 97 -5.98 -6.58 13.36
CA HIS A 97 -7.38 -6.61 13.79
C HIS A 97 -7.51 -7.03 15.27
N ASP A 98 -6.75 -8.03 15.70
CA ASP A 98 -6.74 -8.49 17.10
C ASP A 98 -6.23 -7.41 18.05
N VAL A 99 -5.09 -6.78 17.71
CA VAL A 99 -4.52 -5.69 18.50
C VAL A 99 -5.47 -4.48 18.56
N ARG A 100 -6.19 -4.20 17.47
CA ARG A 100 -7.27 -3.20 17.45
C ARG A 100 -8.40 -3.56 18.40
N LYS A 101 -8.89 -4.81 18.37
CA LYS A 101 -9.94 -5.26 19.29
C LYS A 101 -9.51 -5.08 20.74
N ILE A 102 -8.29 -5.51 21.10
CA ILE A 102 -7.74 -5.35 22.44
C ILE A 102 -7.69 -3.87 22.86
N LYS A 103 -7.22 -2.97 21.98
CA LYS A 103 -7.17 -1.52 22.27
C LYS A 103 -8.56 -0.86 22.38
N ASN A 104 -9.56 -1.34 21.65
CA ASN A 104 -10.93 -0.81 21.75
C ASN A 104 -11.70 -1.36 22.95
N ILE A 105 -11.38 -2.57 23.44
CA ILE A 105 -11.96 -3.12 24.67
C ILE A 105 -11.60 -2.23 25.88
N GLY A 106 -10.38 -1.66 25.91
CA GLY A 106 -9.96 -0.72 26.97
C GLY A 106 -10.61 0.67 26.93
N LYS A 107 -11.34 1.03 25.86
CA LYS A 107 -12.07 2.31 25.74
C LYS A 107 -13.57 2.19 26.04
N HIS A 108 -14.07 0.96 26.14
CA HIS A 108 -15.46 0.63 26.49
C HIS A 108 -15.52 -0.10 27.83
N SER A 109 -14.76 0.36 28.83
CA SER A 109 -15.09 0.03 30.21
C SER A 109 -16.14 1.05 30.68
N PRO A 110 -17.36 0.64 31.09
CA PRO A 110 -18.34 1.52 31.70
C PRO A 110 -17.85 2.10 33.03
#